data_AF-A0A2E7STB5-F1
#
_entry.id   AF-A0A2E7STB5-F1
#
_cell.length_a   1.000
_cell.length_b   1.000
_cell.length_c   1.000
_cell.angle_alpha   90.00
_cell.angle_beta   90.00
_cell.angle_gamma   90.00
#
_symmetry.space_group_name_H-M   'P 1'
#
loop_
_entity.id
_entity.type
_entity.pdbx_description
1 polymer ?
#
loop_
_entity_poly.entity_id
_entity_poly.type
_entity_poly.pdbx_seq_one_letter_code
_entity_poly.pdbx_strand_id
1 'polypeptide(L)'
;MKQPRRHFLKSSAALAAGTMLLPETFAAKKAKQPRYQIGLSQYSLRAMFKDGSLDPLDYPAFSVDQFGINQLDLWEGGLPKDKLDDPAYLKQLKRRAKKAKAELFLLMTGALDANPQKRDASLKQILPSLSRARILGCEFVRVFLR
;
A
#
# COMPACT_ATOMS: atom_id res chain seq x y z
N MET A 1 -21.08 -0.71 56.77
CA MET A 1 -20.09 -1.60 57.44
C MET A 1 -18.72 -1.34 56.82
N LYS A 2 -17.73 -0.87 57.61
CA LYS A 2 -16.38 -0.57 57.12
C LYS A 2 -15.58 -1.89 57.06
N GLN A 3 -15.22 -2.37 55.86
CA GLN A 3 -14.33 -3.52 55.75
C GLN A 3 -12.96 -3.18 56.36
N PRO A 4 -12.41 -4.01 57.26
CA PRO A 4 -11.13 -3.72 57.90
C PRO A 4 -9.99 -3.79 56.88
N ARG A 5 -9.06 -2.82 56.92
CA ARG A 5 -7.90 -2.67 56.01
C ARG A 5 -7.06 -3.95 55.86
N ARG A 6 -7.02 -4.79 56.89
CA ARG A 6 -6.36 -6.10 56.87
C ARG A 6 -7.00 -7.09 55.90
N HIS A 7 -8.31 -6.97 55.64
CA HIS A 7 -9.00 -7.83 54.68
C HIS A 7 -8.70 -7.39 53.24
N PHE A 8 -8.67 -6.07 53.00
CA PHE A 8 -8.28 -5.49 51.71
C PHE A 8 -6.86 -5.90 51.30
N LEU A 9 -5.90 -5.82 52.23
CA LEU A 9 -4.52 -6.26 51.97
C LEU A 9 -4.42 -7.75 51.65
N LYS A 10 -5.22 -8.60 52.31
CA LYS A 10 -5.27 -10.05 52.01
C LYS A 10 -5.90 -10.33 50.65
N SER A 11 -6.97 -9.62 50.28
CA SER A 11 -7.63 -9.77 48.99
C SER A 11 -6.76 -9.27 47.82
N SER A 12 -6.02 -8.18 48.00
CA SER A 12 -5.09 -7.66 46.99
C SER A 12 -3.87 -8.56 46.79
N ALA A 13 -3.36 -9.18 47.86
CA ALA A 13 -2.26 -10.14 47.77
C ALA A 13 -2.67 -11.44 47.03
N ALA A 14 -3.90 -11.90 47.22
CA ALA A 14 -4.43 -13.05 46.49
C ALA A 14 -4.62 -12.79 44.98
N LEU A 15 -4.98 -11.56 44.59
CA LEU A 15 -5.13 -11.17 43.19
C LEU A 15 -3.77 -11.04 42.47
N ALA A 16 -2.75 -10.51 43.13
CA ALA A 16 -1.39 -10.39 42.59
C ALA A 16 -0.69 -11.76 42.41
N ALA A 17 -0.94 -12.70 43.32
CA ALA A 17 -0.43 -14.07 43.19
C ALA A 17 -1.11 -14.84 42.03
N GLY A 18 -2.40 -14.57 41.76
CA GLY A 18 -3.14 -15.16 40.65
C GLY A 18 -2.63 -14.74 39.26
N THR A 19 -2.08 -13.53 39.12
CA THR A 19 -1.53 -13.05 37.84
C THR A 19 -0.14 -13.63 37.50
N MET A 20 0.60 -14.14 38.48
CA MET A 20 1.93 -14.75 38.26
C MET A 20 1.86 -16.18 37.68
N LEU A 21 0.69 -16.82 37.77
CA LEU A 21 0.44 -18.15 37.21
C LEU A 21 -0.30 -18.10 35.87
N LEU A 22 -0.52 -16.90 35.30
CA LEU A 22 -1.04 -16.80 33.94
C LEU A 22 0.06 -17.30 32.99
N PRO A 23 -0.18 -18.39 32.23
CA PRO A 23 0.80 -18.86 31.28
C PRO A 23 1.07 -17.73 30.27
N GLU A 24 2.35 -17.48 29.99
CA GLU A 24 2.90 -16.58 28.95
C GLU A 24 2.23 -16.74 27.56
N THR A 25 1.40 -17.76 27.39
CA THR A 25 0.51 -18.02 26.26
C THR A 25 -0.41 -16.86 25.86
N PHE A 26 -0.65 -15.85 26.72
CA PHE A 26 -1.40 -14.64 26.35
C PHE A 26 -0.52 -13.48 25.86
N ALA A 27 0.81 -13.64 25.80
CA ALA A 27 1.64 -12.74 25.03
C ALA A 27 1.32 -12.97 23.54
N ALA A 28 0.42 -12.16 22.99
CA ALA A 28 0.16 -12.10 21.57
C ALA A 28 1.52 -11.90 20.86
N LYS A 29 2.05 -12.97 20.27
CA LYS A 29 3.24 -12.90 19.44
C LYS A 29 2.93 -11.91 18.33
N LYS A 30 3.39 -10.65 18.45
CA LYS A 30 3.41 -9.72 17.33
C LYS A 30 4.17 -10.45 16.23
N ALA A 31 3.45 -10.86 15.19
CA ALA A 31 4.06 -11.42 14.00
C ALA A 31 5.14 -10.43 13.57
N LYS A 32 6.41 -10.87 13.60
CA LYS A 32 7.51 -10.04 13.13
C LYS A 32 7.24 -9.78 11.65
N GLN A 33 6.92 -8.53 11.31
CA GLN A 33 6.80 -8.14 9.92
C GLN A 33 8.13 -8.47 9.23
N PRO A 34 8.10 -9.12 8.06
CA PRO A 34 9.32 -9.43 7.34
C PRO A 34 10.10 -8.14 7.08
N ARG A 35 11.43 -8.22 7.17
CA ARG A 35 12.31 -7.05 6.97
C ARG A 35 12.11 -6.42 5.58
N TYR A 36 11.71 -7.22 4.59
CA TYR A 36 11.48 -6.82 3.22
C TYR A 36 10.12 -7.33 2.74
N GLN A 37 9.47 -6.58 1.87
CA GLN A 37 8.25 -6.98 1.18
C GLN A 37 8.54 -7.14 -0.31
N ILE A 38 7.83 -8.08 -0.96
CA ILE A 38 7.94 -8.30 -2.41
C ILE A 38 6.91 -7.41 -3.10
N GLY A 39 7.37 -6.53 -3.99
CA GLY A 39 6.51 -5.71 -4.83
C GLY A 39 6.36 -6.29 -6.24
N LEU A 40 5.17 -6.16 -6.83
CA LEU A 40 4.92 -6.49 -8.23
C LEU A 40 4.86 -5.19 -9.05
N SER A 41 5.56 -5.19 -10.19
CA SER A 41 5.43 -4.11 -11.15
C SER A 41 4.29 -4.34 -12.11
N GLN A 42 3.44 -3.32 -12.34
CA GLN A 42 2.38 -3.39 -13.35
C GLN A 42 2.97 -3.69 -14.75
N TYR A 43 4.20 -3.25 -15.02
CA TYR A 43 4.87 -3.49 -16.29
C TYR A 43 5.08 -4.99 -16.59
N SER A 44 5.15 -5.84 -15.56
CA SER A 44 5.26 -7.30 -15.72
C SER A 44 4.04 -7.91 -16.41
N LEU A 45 2.87 -7.27 -16.31
CA LEU A 45 1.61 -7.72 -16.91
C LEU A 45 1.22 -6.90 -18.16
N ARG A 46 2.16 -6.12 -18.73
CA ARG A 46 1.89 -5.22 -19.87
C ARG A 46 1.25 -5.90 -21.08
N ALA A 47 1.55 -7.17 -21.31
CA ALA A 47 0.99 -7.92 -22.43
C ALA A 47 -0.54 -8.11 -22.27
N MET A 48 -0.97 -8.46 -21.05
CA MET A 48 -2.38 -8.68 -20.70
C MET A 48 -3.19 -7.38 -20.74
N PHE A 49 -2.59 -6.25 -20.37
CA PHE A 49 -3.24 -4.94 -20.54
C PHE A 49 -3.32 -4.54 -22.02
N LYS A 50 -2.32 -4.93 -22.82
CA LYS A 50 -2.25 -4.59 -24.25
C LYS A 50 -3.24 -5.40 -25.09
N ASP A 51 -3.40 -6.69 -24.79
CA ASP A 51 -4.34 -7.57 -25.50
C ASP A 51 -5.76 -7.55 -24.89
N GLY A 52 -5.94 -6.90 -23.74
CA GLY A 52 -7.22 -6.73 -23.08
C GLY A 52 -7.65 -7.93 -22.23
N SER A 53 -6.80 -8.94 -22.05
CA SER A 53 -7.09 -10.09 -21.18
C SER A 53 -7.12 -9.73 -19.69
N LEU A 54 -6.62 -8.55 -19.31
CA LEU A 54 -6.72 -8.01 -17.96
C LEU A 54 -7.09 -6.52 -17.98
N ASP A 55 -8.18 -6.15 -17.33
CA ASP A 55 -8.52 -4.75 -17.07
C ASP A 55 -7.56 -4.17 -16.01
N PRO A 56 -6.94 -2.99 -16.24
CA PRO A 56 -6.12 -2.32 -15.22
C PRO A 56 -6.83 -2.08 -13.89
N LEU A 57 -8.17 -1.98 -13.85
CA LEU A 57 -8.95 -1.92 -12.62
C LEU A 57 -8.95 -3.22 -11.81
N ASP A 58 -8.73 -4.36 -12.47
CA ASP A 58 -8.70 -5.69 -11.85
C ASP A 58 -7.28 -6.13 -11.47
N TYR A 59 -6.25 -5.40 -11.93
CA TYR A 59 -4.85 -5.62 -11.56
C TYR A 59 -4.62 -5.87 -10.06
N PRO A 60 -5.21 -5.09 -9.12
CA PRO A 60 -4.92 -5.32 -7.70
C PRO A 60 -5.45 -6.67 -7.18
N ALA A 61 -6.67 -7.03 -7.56
CA ALA A 61 -7.27 -8.31 -7.16
C ALA A 61 -6.53 -9.47 -7.83
N PHE A 62 -6.30 -9.36 -9.15
CA PHE A 62 -5.55 -10.36 -9.90
C PHE A 62 -4.17 -10.65 -9.29
N SER A 63 -3.43 -9.61 -8.89
CA SER A 63 -2.09 -9.77 -8.33
C SER A 63 -2.08 -10.49 -6.99
N VAL A 64 -3.06 -10.18 -6.14
CA VAL A 64 -3.23 -10.85 -4.84
C VAL A 64 -3.70 -12.28 -5.03
N ASP A 65 -4.70 -12.51 -5.87
CA ASP A 65 -5.32 -13.82 -6.04
C ASP A 65 -4.40 -14.82 -6.77
N GLN A 66 -3.65 -14.36 -7.76
CA GLN A 66 -2.79 -15.24 -8.57
C GLN A 66 -1.38 -15.41 -8.02
N PHE A 67 -0.82 -14.36 -7.39
CA PHE A 67 0.58 -14.36 -6.96
C PHE A 67 0.76 -14.19 -5.45
N GLY A 68 -0.28 -13.85 -4.70
CA GLY A 68 -0.17 -13.51 -3.28
C GLY A 68 0.61 -12.21 -3.02
N ILE A 69 0.80 -11.34 -4.04
CA ILE A 69 1.55 -10.10 -3.93
C ILE A 69 0.59 -8.92 -3.78
N ASN A 70 0.77 -8.15 -2.71
CA ASN A 70 -0.10 -7.03 -2.36
C ASN A 70 0.60 -5.66 -2.36
N GLN A 71 1.90 -5.60 -2.58
CA GLN A 71 2.65 -4.35 -2.79
C GLN A 71 2.79 -4.11 -4.29
N LEU A 72 2.12 -3.10 -4.83
CA LEU A 72 1.97 -2.93 -6.27
C LEU A 72 2.48 -1.56 -6.72
N ASP A 73 3.34 -1.54 -7.74
CA ASP A 73 3.57 -0.31 -8.50
C ASP A 73 2.56 -0.18 -9.65
N LEU A 74 2.39 1.06 -10.10
CA LEU A 74 1.64 1.43 -11.30
C LEU A 74 2.57 2.09 -12.31
N TRP A 75 2.20 2.00 -13.57
CA TRP A 75 2.86 2.67 -14.69
C TRP A 75 1.80 3.35 -15.56
N GLU A 76 1.96 4.64 -15.84
CA GLU A 76 0.96 5.39 -16.62
C GLU A 76 0.69 4.79 -18.01
N GLY A 77 1.68 4.16 -18.64
CA GLY A 77 1.49 3.46 -19.91
C GLY A 77 0.66 2.17 -19.81
N GLY A 78 0.43 1.66 -18.59
CA GLY A 78 -0.45 0.52 -18.30
C GLY A 78 -1.88 0.92 -17.93
N LEU A 79 -2.20 2.22 -17.90
CA LEU A 79 -3.56 2.72 -17.67
C LEU A 79 -4.19 3.20 -18.99
N PRO A 80 -5.52 3.19 -19.11
CA PRO A 80 -6.20 3.76 -20.28
C PRO A 80 -5.86 5.25 -20.42
N LYS A 81 -5.40 5.66 -21.60
CA LYS A 81 -4.88 7.02 -21.85
C LYS A 81 -5.92 8.11 -21.57
N ASP A 82 -7.18 7.85 -21.89
CA ASP A 82 -8.32 8.74 -21.66
C ASP A 82 -8.74 8.81 -20.17
N LYS A 83 -8.16 7.97 -19.31
CA LYS A 83 -8.48 7.86 -17.89
C LYS A 83 -7.38 8.34 -16.95
N LEU A 84 -6.20 8.71 -17.48
CA LEU A 84 -5.08 9.19 -16.67
C LEU A 84 -5.43 10.41 -15.81
N ASP A 85 -6.31 11.28 -16.32
CA ASP A 85 -6.76 12.49 -15.62
C ASP A 85 -8.21 12.41 -15.14
N ASP A 86 -8.83 11.23 -15.18
CA ASP A 86 -10.19 10.99 -14.68
C ASP A 86 -10.16 10.68 -13.18
N PRO A 87 -10.57 11.61 -12.29
CA PRO A 87 -10.47 11.39 -10.85
C PRO A 87 -11.40 10.27 -10.36
N ALA A 88 -12.52 10.03 -11.05
CA ALA A 88 -13.44 8.96 -10.68
C ALA A 88 -12.83 7.59 -10.96
N TYR A 89 -12.19 7.45 -12.12
CA TYR A 89 -11.45 6.24 -12.50
C TYR A 89 -10.30 5.95 -11.53
N LEU A 90 -9.45 6.95 -11.24
CA LEU A 90 -8.32 6.76 -10.32
C LEU A 90 -8.78 6.43 -8.89
N LYS A 91 -9.86 7.06 -8.40
CA LYS A 91 -10.48 6.71 -7.11
C LYS A 91 -11.05 5.29 -7.11
N GLN A 92 -11.59 4.83 -8.25
CA GLN A 92 -12.07 3.46 -8.39
C GLN A 92 -10.93 2.45 -8.35
N LEU A 93 -9.81 2.70 -9.04
CA LEU A 93 -8.62 1.86 -8.96
C LEU A 93 -8.11 1.75 -7.51
N LYS A 94 -7.95 2.89 -6.82
CA LYS A 94 -7.58 2.90 -5.39
C LYS A 94 -8.55 2.11 -4.51
N ARG A 95 -9.86 2.27 -4.73
CA ARG A 95 -10.89 1.54 -3.99
C ARG A 95 -10.79 0.03 -4.21
N ARG A 96 -10.53 -0.41 -5.45
CA ARG A 96 -10.34 -1.83 -5.77
C ARG A 96 -9.07 -2.40 -5.13
N ALA A 97 -7.96 -1.65 -5.15
CA ALA A 97 -6.75 -2.03 -4.42
C ALA A 97 -7.01 -2.20 -2.92
N LYS A 98 -7.69 -1.23 -2.28
CA LYS A 98 -8.09 -1.34 -0.87
C LYS A 98 -8.97 -2.57 -0.61
N LYS A 99 -9.93 -2.87 -1.49
CA LYS A 99 -10.80 -4.04 -1.36
C LYS A 99 -10.01 -5.36 -1.46
N ALA A 100 -9.00 -5.41 -2.34
CA ALA A 100 -8.08 -6.53 -2.48
C ALA A 100 -7.03 -6.62 -1.36
N LYS A 101 -7.03 -5.67 -0.40
CA LYS A 101 -5.98 -5.52 0.63
C LYS A 101 -4.57 -5.33 0.02
N ALA A 102 -4.52 -4.66 -1.13
CA ALA A 102 -3.30 -4.27 -1.82
C ALA A 102 -2.99 -2.77 -1.63
N GLU A 103 -1.70 -2.47 -1.62
CA GLU A 103 -1.13 -1.13 -1.51
C GLU A 103 -0.53 -0.73 -2.86
N LEU A 104 -0.90 0.47 -3.34
CA LEU A 104 -0.34 1.06 -4.54
C LEU A 104 0.81 1.99 -4.12
N PHE A 105 2.03 1.48 -3.96
CA PHE A 105 3.10 2.24 -3.30
C PHE A 105 3.79 3.27 -4.21
N LEU A 106 3.80 3.05 -5.53
CA LEU A 106 4.54 3.87 -6.48
C LEU A 106 3.77 4.06 -7.80
N LEU A 107 3.81 5.28 -8.35
CA LEU A 107 3.38 5.58 -9.72
C LEU A 107 4.60 5.94 -10.58
N MET A 108 4.83 5.18 -11.64
CA MET A 108 5.86 5.45 -12.63
C MET A 108 5.31 6.29 -13.80
N THR A 109 5.96 7.42 -14.08
CA THR A 109 5.53 8.44 -15.05
C THR A 109 6.72 9.03 -15.79
N GLY A 110 6.49 9.50 -17.02
CA GLY A 110 7.34 10.47 -17.72
C GLY A 110 8.83 10.16 -17.81
N ALA A 111 9.58 11.08 -18.40
CA ALA A 111 11.04 11.01 -18.39
C ALA A 111 11.61 12.38 -18.07
N LEU A 112 12.44 12.47 -17.04
CA LEU A 112 13.15 13.68 -16.68
C LEU A 112 14.42 13.78 -17.55
N ASP A 113 14.56 14.88 -18.27
CA ASP A 113 15.70 15.10 -19.16
C ASP A 113 16.92 15.55 -18.33
N ALA A 114 18.05 14.86 -18.50
CA ALA A 114 19.30 15.17 -17.82
C ALA A 114 19.90 16.50 -18.31
N ASN A 115 19.62 16.90 -19.56
CA ASN A 115 20.09 18.14 -20.16
C ASN A 115 19.47 19.36 -19.44
N PRO A 116 20.28 20.27 -18.87
CA PRO A 116 19.78 21.42 -18.13
C PRO A 116 18.80 22.31 -18.91
N GLN A 117 19.00 22.46 -20.22
CA GLN A 117 18.15 23.29 -21.08
C GLN A 117 16.77 22.66 -21.35
N LYS A 118 16.62 21.33 -21.16
CA LYS A 118 15.36 20.59 -21.39
C LYS A 118 14.68 20.13 -20.10
N ARG A 119 15.40 20.16 -18.97
CA ARG A 119 14.92 19.68 -17.67
C ARG A 119 13.59 20.31 -17.26
N ASP A 120 13.46 21.63 -17.34
CA ASP A 120 12.24 22.33 -16.91
C ASP A 120 11.02 21.96 -17.75
N ALA A 121 11.21 21.76 -19.05
CA ALA A 121 10.14 21.33 -19.94
C ALA A 121 9.67 19.90 -19.62
N SER A 122 10.60 18.98 -19.41
CA SER A 122 10.28 17.61 -19.00
C SER A 122 9.64 17.54 -17.61
N LEU A 123 10.11 18.35 -16.65
CA LEU A 123 9.51 18.45 -15.31
C LEU A 123 8.05 18.91 -15.37
N LYS A 124 7.74 19.93 -16.18
CA LYS A 124 6.36 20.41 -16.37
C LYS A 124 5.41 19.31 -16.86
N GLN A 125 5.90 18.37 -17.67
CA GLN A 125 5.10 17.23 -18.13
C GLN A 125 4.86 16.18 -17.04
N ILE A 126 5.74 16.10 -16.03
CA ILE A 126 5.68 15.15 -14.90
C ILE A 126 4.78 15.67 -13.77
N LEU A 127 4.73 16.99 -13.55
CA LEU A 127 3.96 17.59 -12.45
C LEU A 127 2.49 17.13 -12.34
N PRO A 128 1.72 16.95 -13.44
CA PRO A 128 0.36 16.41 -13.36
C PRO A 128 0.28 15.04 -12.67
N SER A 129 1.29 14.19 -12.84
CA SER A 129 1.35 12.86 -12.22
C SER A 129 1.44 12.89 -10.70
N LEU A 130 1.89 14.01 -10.10
CA LEU A 130 1.82 14.18 -8.64
C LEU A 130 0.37 14.20 -8.14
N SER A 131 -0.53 14.83 -8.90
CA SER A 131 -1.97 14.84 -8.58
C SER A 131 -2.59 13.45 -8.77
N ARG A 132 -2.20 12.72 -9.82
CA ARG A 132 -2.63 11.34 -10.07
C ARG A 132 -2.20 10.42 -8.92
N ALA A 133 -0.92 10.47 -8.54
CA ALA A 133 -0.36 9.72 -7.43
C ALA A 133 -1.07 10.02 -6.11
N ARG A 134 -1.37 11.30 -5.83
CA ARG A 134 -2.16 11.70 -4.65
C ARG A 134 -3.55 11.04 -4.64
N ILE A 135 -4.25 11.03 -5.77
CA ILE A 135 -5.57 10.39 -5.88
C ILE A 135 -5.45 8.88 -5.64
N LEU A 136 -4.47 8.23 -6.28
CA LEU A 136 -4.19 6.80 -6.15
C LEU A 136 -3.69 6.41 -4.74
N GLY A 137 -3.15 7.36 -4.00
CA GLY A 137 -2.55 7.12 -2.68
C GLY A 137 -1.16 6.51 -2.74
N CYS A 138 -0.41 6.78 -3.82
CA CYS A 138 0.97 6.35 -3.93
C CYS A 138 1.90 7.22 -3.08
N GLU A 139 2.89 6.59 -2.44
CA GLU A 139 3.92 7.28 -1.67
C GLU A 139 4.99 7.86 -2.60
N PHE A 140 5.36 7.11 -3.64
CA PHE A 140 6.42 7.50 -4.55
C PHE A 140 5.89 7.82 -5.95
N VAL A 141 6.50 8.83 -6.58
CA VAL A 141 6.43 9.06 -8.02
C VAL A 141 7.81 8.80 -8.61
N ARG A 142 7.92 7.80 -9.48
CA ARG A 142 9.17 7.41 -10.14
C ARG A 142 9.17 7.95 -11.56
N VAL A 143 10.32 8.45 -11.99
CA VAL A 143 10.54 8.93 -13.36
C VAL A 143 11.54 8.05 -14.09
N PHE A 144 11.43 7.99 -15.42
CA PHE A 144 12.57 7.58 -16.25
C PHE A 144 13.57 8.72 -16.36
N LEU A 145 14.82 8.40 -16.67
CA LEU A 145 15.81 9.39 -17.09
C LEU A 145 15.93 9.35 -18.61
N ARG A 146 16.05 10.55 -19.20
CA ARG A 146 16.31 10.75 -20.62
C ARG A 146 17.59 11.53 -20.83
#